data_AF-A3FQ08-F1
#
_entry.id   AF-A3FQ08-F1
#
_cell.length_a   1.000
_cell.length_b   1.000
_cell.length_c   1.000
_cell.angle_alpha   90.00
_cell.angle_beta   90.00
_cell.angle_gamma   90.00
#
_symmetry.space_group_name_H-M   'P 1'
#
loop_
_entity.id
_entity.type
_entity.pdbx_description
1 polymer ?
#
loop_
_entity_poly.entity_id
_entity_poly.type
_entity_poly.pdbx_seq_one_letter_code
_entity_poly.pdbx_strand_id
1 'polypeptide(L)'
;MFALYKISLFKSFFTDAGRVPVTEEWRNTPDPKLIFERKDDGRLRFCKYELVYKPDRAHYCRQLNRNVLRMDHYCPWFGNCIGYFNYKFFFLALLYGCASLTYMMFSQINTLSNIWSDKNVTFGHLYLVSLGICFSAVLLIIVVPFFLFHAYITSRNETTIEFCEKRSKEKVSFYFILIINLYCAL
;
A
#
# COMPACT_ATOMS: atom_id res chain seq x y z
N MET A 1 -11.43 -17.24 -1.94
CA MET A 1 -10.23 -16.37 -1.79
C MET A 1 -10.07 -15.41 -2.98
N PHE A 2 -10.08 -15.91 -4.22
CA PHE A 2 -9.95 -15.07 -5.42
C PHE A 2 -11.02 -13.97 -5.56
N ALA A 3 -12.28 -14.27 -5.23
CA ALA A 3 -13.34 -13.26 -5.22
C ALA A 3 -13.10 -12.14 -4.19
N LEU A 4 -12.60 -12.48 -3.00
CA LEU A 4 -12.26 -11.51 -1.97
C LEU A 4 -11.10 -10.63 -2.41
N TYR A 5 -10.06 -11.21 -3.01
CA TYR A 5 -8.97 -10.45 -3.62
C TYR A 5 -9.50 -9.45 -4.65
N LYS A 6 -10.34 -9.89 -5.60
CA LYS A 6 -10.93 -9.00 -6.62
C LYS A 6 -11.77 -7.88 -6.03
N ILE A 7 -12.61 -8.18 -5.03
CA ILE A 7 -13.45 -7.17 -4.36
C ILE A 7 -12.58 -6.15 -3.62
N SER A 8 -11.58 -6.62 -2.87
CA SER A 8 -10.65 -5.74 -2.16
C SER A 8 -9.88 -4.86 -3.12
N LEU A 9 -9.35 -5.45 -4.19
CA LEU A 9 -8.65 -4.76 -5.27
C LEU A 9 -9.54 -3.66 -5.86
N PHE A 10 -10.73 -4.01 -6.34
CA PHE A 10 -11.70 -3.06 -6.88
C PHE A 10 -11.99 -1.90 -5.92
N LYS A 11 -12.22 -2.20 -4.63
CA LYS A 11 -12.45 -1.15 -3.64
C LYS A 11 -11.23 -0.28 -3.41
N SER A 12 -10.01 -0.79 -3.47
CA SER A 12 -8.79 0.02 -3.37
C SER A 12 -8.63 0.97 -4.56
N PHE A 13 -8.96 0.51 -5.77
CA PHE A 13 -8.92 1.35 -6.99
C PHE A 13 -9.95 2.49 -6.91
N PHE A 14 -11.21 2.15 -6.63
CA PHE A 14 -12.32 3.09 -6.87
C PHE A 14 -12.83 3.81 -5.62
N THR A 15 -12.41 3.41 -4.42
CA THR A 15 -12.75 4.18 -3.21
C THR A 15 -11.84 5.39 -3.11
N ASP A 16 -12.44 6.57 -2.92
CA ASP A 16 -11.73 7.81 -2.63
C ASP A 16 -10.79 7.64 -1.43
N ALA A 17 -9.57 8.15 -1.49
CA ALA A 17 -8.58 8.02 -0.42
C ALA A 17 -8.98 8.74 0.89
N GLY A 18 -9.94 9.66 0.83
CA GLY A 18 -10.32 10.59 1.88
C GLY A 18 -9.68 11.96 1.65
N ARG A 19 -10.50 13.00 1.67
CA ARG A 19 -10.08 14.40 1.48
C ARG A 19 -10.26 15.19 2.77
N VAL A 20 -9.33 16.09 3.06
CA VAL A 20 -9.53 17.11 4.11
C VAL A 20 -10.71 18.02 3.71
N PRO A 21 -11.75 18.19 4.55
CA PRO A 21 -12.86 19.07 4.25
C PRO A 21 -12.37 20.51 4.04
N VAL A 22 -12.80 21.12 2.95
CA VAL A 22 -12.43 22.51 2.61
C VAL A 22 -13.49 23.46 3.17
N THR A 23 -13.64 23.46 4.50
CA THR A 23 -14.57 24.32 5.24
C THR A 23 -13.86 25.56 5.79
N GLU A 24 -14.64 26.56 6.20
CA GLU A 24 -14.11 27.78 6.82
C GLU A 24 -13.25 27.48 8.06
N GLU A 25 -13.68 26.49 8.85
CA GLU A 25 -12.94 25.94 9.99
C GLU A 25 -11.52 25.51 9.57
N TRP A 26 -11.39 24.63 8.58
CA TRP A 26 -10.07 24.14 8.15
C TRP A 26 -9.26 25.17 7.37
N ARG A 27 -9.89 26.22 6.80
CA ARG A 27 -9.18 27.30 6.12
C ARG A 27 -8.58 28.30 7.10
N ASN A 28 -9.35 28.75 8.08
CA ASN A 28 -9.03 29.96 8.84
C ASN A 28 -9.03 29.74 10.35
N THR A 29 -9.94 28.93 10.88
CA THR A 29 -10.15 28.79 12.33
C THR A 29 -10.18 27.32 12.78
N PRO A 30 -9.11 26.53 12.54
CA PRO A 30 -9.09 25.16 13.03
C PRO A 30 -9.00 25.19 14.55
N ASP A 31 -9.72 24.31 15.24
CA ASP A 31 -9.54 24.19 16.69
C ASP A 31 -8.13 23.63 16.98
N PRO A 32 -7.20 24.44 17.54
CA PRO A 32 -5.83 24.00 17.78
C PRO A 32 -5.74 22.91 18.85
N LYS A 33 -6.81 22.68 19.64
CA LYS A 33 -6.87 21.62 20.65
C LYS A 33 -7.11 20.24 20.03
N LEU A 34 -7.68 20.18 18.84
CA LEU A 34 -7.99 18.93 18.13
C LEU A 34 -6.86 18.48 17.19
N ILE A 35 -5.86 19.34 16.98
CA ILE A 35 -4.69 19.07 16.14
C ILE A 35 -3.51 18.96 17.09
N PHE A 36 -2.78 17.85 17.10
CA PHE A 36 -1.62 17.64 17.97
C PHE A 36 -0.30 17.83 17.22
N GLU A 37 -0.25 17.54 15.92
CA GLU A 37 0.96 17.65 15.13
C GLU A 37 1.34 19.11 14.87
N ARG A 38 2.62 19.42 15.00
CA ARG A 38 3.19 20.74 14.77
C ARG A 38 4.40 20.66 13.85
N LYS A 39 4.72 21.78 13.23
CA LYS A 39 6.04 22.00 12.63
C LYS A 39 7.10 22.12 13.73
N ASP A 40 8.37 22.06 13.35
CA ASP A 40 9.50 22.23 14.28
C ASP A 40 9.49 23.62 14.97
N ASP A 41 8.86 24.62 14.36
CA ASP A 41 8.66 25.96 14.91
C ASP A 41 7.40 26.10 15.80
N GLY A 42 6.72 24.99 16.10
CA GLY A 42 5.52 24.97 16.95
C GLY A 42 4.23 25.42 16.26
N ARG A 43 4.25 25.83 14.99
CA ARG A 43 3.04 26.25 14.26
C ARG A 43 2.23 25.06 13.75
N LEU A 44 0.94 25.29 13.55
CA LEU A 44 0.07 24.33 12.87
C LEU A 44 0.57 24.05 11.45
N ARG A 45 0.39 22.79 11.02
CA ARG A 45 0.69 22.37 9.65
C ARG A 45 -0.31 23.01 8.69
N PHE A 46 0.17 23.76 7.71
CA PHE A 46 -0.66 24.40 6.68
C PHE A 46 -0.27 23.92 5.29
N CYS A 47 -1.26 23.67 4.43
CA CYS A 47 -1.06 23.32 3.03
C CYS A 47 -1.13 24.56 2.15
N LYS A 48 0.00 24.93 1.55
CA LYS A 48 0.09 26.09 0.64
C LYS A 48 -0.65 25.91 -0.70
N TYR A 49 -1.00 24.68 -1.09
CA TYR A 49 -1.63 24.40 -2.38
C TYR A 49 -3.16 24.52 -2.30
N GLU A 50 -3.79 23.97 -1.25
CA GLU A 50 -5.25 24.06 -1.06
C GLU A 50 -5.68 25.21 -0.13
N LEU A 51 -4.71 25.88 0.52
CA LEU A 51 -4.93 26.95 1.49
C LEU A 51 -5.81 26.49 2.66
N VAL A 52 -5.45 25.34 3.24
CA VAL A 52 -6.11 24.74 4.42
C VAL A 52 -5.07 24.25 5.42
N TYR A 53 -5.41 24.34 6.70
CA TYR A 53 -4.71 23.65 7.77
C TYR A 53 -4.88 22.14 7.62
N LYS A 54 -3.82 21.40 7.93
CA LYS A 54 -3.80 19.94 7.82
C LYS A 54 -4.22 19.35 9.16
N PRO A 55 -5.29 18.52 9.20
CA PRO A 55 -5.49 17.61 10.31
C PRO A 55 -4.25 16.74 10.53
N ASP A 56 -4.13 16.16 11.72
CA ASP A 56 -3.05 15.22 12.03
C ASP A 56 -3.02 14.09 10.98
N ARG A 57 -1.80 13.67 10.61
CA ARG A 57 -1.55 12.61 9.63
C ARG A 57 -2.04 12.88 8.20
N ALA A 58 -2.54 14.08 7.90
CA ALA A 58 -2.98 14.44 6.54
C ALA A 58 -1.82 15.00 5.71
N HIS A 59 -1.60 14.49 4.50
CA HIS A 59 -0.52 14.95 3.61
C HIS A 59 -1.06 15.32 2.23
N TYR A 60 -0.35 16.24 1.55
CA TYR A 60 -0.73 16.67 0.20
C TYR A 60 -0.21 15.65 -0.81
N CYS A 61 -1.12 14.99 -1.53
CA CYS A 61 -0.80 14.11 -2.63
C CYS A 61 -0.73 14.95 -3.91
N ARG A 62 0.44 14.97 -4.57
CA ARG A 62 0.63 15.72 -5.82
C ARG A 62 -0.16 15.10 -6.97
N GLN A 63 -0.25 13.78 -7.01
CA GLN A 63 -0.95 13.04 -8.06
C GLN A 63 -2.47 13.26 -8.03
N LEU A 64 -3.05 13.38 -6.83
CA LEU A 64 -4.48 13.74 -6.66
C LEU A 64 -4.73 15.26 -6.54
N ASN A 65 -3.68 16.08 -6.49
CA ASN A 65 -3.75 17.52 -6.26
C ASN A 65 -4.61 17.95 -5.06
N ARG A 66 -4.50 17.23 -3.94
CA ARG A 66 -5.28 17.51 -2.71
C ARG A 66 -4.64 16.92 -1.46
N ASN A 67 -5.03 17.41 -0.30
CA ASN A 67 -4.71 16.81 1.00
C ASN A 67 -5.55 15.56 1.23
N VAL A 68 -4.87 14.45 1.49
CA VAL A 68 -5.45 13.16 1.78
C VAL A 68 -5.39 12.91 3.29
N LEU A 69 -6.53 12.52 3.88
CA LEU A 69 -6.63 12.16 5.28
C LEU A 69 -5.85 10.87 5.55
N ARG A 70 -5.05 10.85 6.64
CA ARG A 70 -4.19 9.72 7.02
C ARG A 70 -3.50 9.10 5.79
N MET A 71 -2.82 9.95 5.02
CA MET A 71 -2.19 9.54 3.77
C MET A 71 -1.08 8.54 4.06
N ASP A 72 -1.09 7.42 3.35
CA ASP A 72 -0.02 6.43 3.43
C ASP A 72 0.99 6.64 2.30
N HIS A 73 0.55 6.50 1.05
CA HIS A 73 1.34 6.77 -0.15
C HIS A 73 0.42 6.93 -1.36
N TYR A 74 0.98 7.40 -2.47
CA TYR A 74 0.35 7.25 -3.77
C TYR A 74 0.87 5.97 -4.42
N CYS A 75 -0.02 5.06 -4.80
CA CYS A 75 0.37 3.77 -5.36
C CYS A 75 0.03 3.69 -6.86
N PRO A 76 1.02 3.89 -7.76
CA PRO A 76 0.92 3.63 -9.18
C PRO A 76 0.22 2.33 -9.56
N TRP A 77 0.45 1.23 -8.82
CA TRP A 77 -0.21 -0.06 -9.10
C TRP A 77 -1.74 0.00 -8.98
N PHE A 78 -2.25 0.90 -8.14
CA PHE A 78 -3.68 1.13 -7.94
C PHE A 78 -4.17 2.38 -8.69
N GLY A 79 -3.28 3.17 -9.29
CA GLY A 79 -3.62 4.46 -9.88
C GLY A 79 -4.33 5.42 -8.91
N ASN A 80 -4.13 5.25 -7.59
CA ASN A 80 -4.86 5.97 -6.55
C ASN A 80 -3.96 6.21 -5.34
N CYS A 81 -4.31 7.22 -4.53
CA CYS A 81 -3.69 7.40 -3.23
C CYS A 81 -4.29 6.42 -2.22
N ILE A 82 -3.43 5.80 -1.41
CA ILE A 82 -3.84 5.01 -0.26
C ILE A 82 -3.92 5.96 0.94
N GLY A 83 -5.11 6.09 1.51
CA GLY A 83 -5.43 7.00 2.61
C GLY A 83 -6.52 6.43 3.52
N TYR A 84 -7.08 7.28 4.37
CA TYR A 84 -7.98 6.88 5.46
C TYR A 84 -9.15 5.98 5.01
N PHE A 85 -9.84 6.31 3.92
CA PHE A 85 -11.07 5.59 3.51
C PHE A 85 -10.80 4.29 2.75
N ASN A 86 -9.64 4.12 2.13
CA ASN A 86 -9.34 2.95 1.29
C ASN A 86 -8.20 2.05 1.81
N TYR A 87 -7.47 2.46 2.87
CA TYR A 87 -6.37 1.67 3.44
C TYR A 87 -6.77 0.24 3.79
N LYS A 88 -7.95 0.05 4.40
CA LYS A 88 -8.47 -1.29 4.74
C LYS A 88 -8.58 -2.18 3.51
N PHE A 89 -9.07 -1.66 2.39
CA PHE A 89 -9.22 -2.43 1.17
C PHE A 89 -7.86 -2.78 0.57
N PHE A 90 -6.92 -1.82 0.58
CA PHE A 90 -5.54 -2.05 0.15
C PHE A 90 -4.87 -3.16 0.96
N PHE A 91 -4.96 -3.09 2.29
CA PHE A 91 -4.41 -4.11 3.17
C PHE A 91 -5.02 -5.51 2.92
N LEU A 92 -6.35 -5.57 2.74
CA LEU A 92 -7.04 -6.82 2.41
C LEU A 92 -6.67 -7.34 1.01
N ALA A 93 -6.44 -6.46 0.04
CA ALA A 93 -5.98 -6.85 -1.30
C ALA A 93 -4.60 -7.51 -1.24
N LEU A 94 -3.67 -6.99 -0.40
CA LEU A 94 -2.38 -7.64 -0.16
C LEU A 94 -2.56 -9.00 0.52
N LEU A 95 -3.35 -9.08 1.59
CA LEU A 95 -3.58 -10.33 2.33
C LEU A 95 -4.19 -11.42 1.43
N TYR A 96 -5.28 -11.12 0.74
CA TYR A 96 -5.96 -12.08 -0.14
C TYR A 96 -5.14 -12.36 -1.41
N GLY A 97 -4.32 -11.40 -1.86
CA GLY A 97 -3.36 -11.58 -2.95
C GLY A 97 -2.30 -12.61 -2.59
N CYS A 98 -1.61 -12.43 -1.45
CA CYS A 98 -0.66 -13.39 -0.91
C CYS A 98 -1.29 -14.79 -0.79
N ALA A 99 -2.44 -14.88 -0.14
CA ALA A 99 -3.09 -16.16 0.09
C ALA A 99 -3.52 -16.84 -1.24
N SER A 100 -4.02 -16.07 -2.22
CA SER A 100 -4.40 -16.61 -3.54
C SER A 100 -3.18 -17.08 -4.33
N LEU A 101 -2.08 -16.32 -4.32
CA LEU A 101 -0.82 -16.70 -4.97
C LEU A 101 -0.22 -17.96 -4.35
N THR A 102 -0.22 -18.06 -3.02
CA THR A 102 0.23 -19.26 -2.30
C THR A 102 -0.61 -20.48 -2.68
N TYR A 103 -1.93 -20.35 -2.69
CA TYR A 103 -2.82 -21.43 -3.10
C TYR A 103 -2.58 -21.87 -4.56
N MET A 104 -2.43 -20.92 -5.48
CA MET A 104 -2.13 -21.22 -6.89
C MET A 104 -0.79 -21.94 -7.03
N MET A 105 0.26 -21.49 -6.35
CA MET A 105 1.58 -22.11 -6.39
C MET A 105 1.53 -23.56 -5.89
N PHE A 106 0.87 -23.82 -4.75
CA PHE A 106 0.70 -25.19 -4.24
C PHE A 106 -0.09 -26.07 -5.21
N SER A 107 -1.19 -25.55 -5.78
CA SER A 107 -1.99 -26.29 -6.75
C SER A 107 -1.17 -26.64 -8.00
N GLN A 108 -0.37 -25.70 -8.52
CA GLN A 108 0.44 -25.91 -9.71
C GLN A 108 1.60 -26.88 -9.47
N ILE A 109 2.25 -26.84 -8.30
CA ILE A 109 3.28 -27.81 -7.91
C ILE A 109 2.68 -29.22 -7.84
N ASN A 110 1.49 -29.36 -7.24
CA ASN A 110 0.79 -30.64 -7.20
C ASN A 110 0.42 -31.13 -8.61
N THR A 111 -0.09 -30.24 -9.48
CA THR A 111 -0.34 -30.56 -10.88
C THR A 111 0.92 -31.03 -11.58
N LEU A 112 2.03 -30.28 -11.48
CA LEU A 112 3.32 -30.62 -12.09
C LEU A 112 3.80 -32.00 -11.65
N SER A 113 3.71 -32.31 -10.35
CA SER A 113 4.10 -33.61 -9.81
C SER A 113 3.29 -34.78 -10.40
N ASN A 114 2.01 -34.57 -10.69
CA ASN A 114 1.15 -35.61 -11.26
C ASN A 114 1.39 -35.83 -12.76
N ILE A 115 1.79 -34.78 -13.49
CA ILE A 115 1.96 -34.84 -14.95
C ILE A 115 3.41 -35.05 -15.39
N TRP A 116 4.39 -34.91 -14.49
CA TRP A 116 5.82 -34.90 -14.82
C TRP A 116 6.29 -36.13 -15.62
N SER A 117 5.75 -37.30 -15.28
CA SER A 117 6.11 -38.59 -15.90
C SER A 117 5.05 -39.11 -16.88
N ASP A 118 3.95 -38.36 -17.11
CA ASP A 118 2.89 -38.79 -18.00
C ASP A 118 3.27 -38.51 -19.46
N LYS A 119 3.50 -39.58 -20.22
CA LYS A 119 3.91 -39.53 -21.64
C LYS A 119 2.80 -38.99 -22.55
N ASN A 120 1.55 -38.95 -22.09
CA ASN A 120 0.42 -38.43 -22.86
C ASN A 120 0.30 -36.90 -22.75
N VAL A 121 1.04 -36.28 -21.84
CA VAL A 121 1.00 -34.83 -21.61
C VAL A 121 1.88 -34.12 -22.63
N THR A 122 1.33 -33.09 -23.27
CA THR A 122 2.07 -32.31 -24.26
C THR A 122 3.11 -31.42 -23.58
N PHE A 123 4.20 -31.14 -24.29
CA PHE A 123 5.20 -30.16 -23.85
C PHE A 123 4.58 -28.80 -23.51
N GLY A 124 3.59 -28.35 -24.29
CA GLY A 124 2.89 -27.08 -24.05
C GLY A 124 2.21 -27.03 -22.69
N HIS A 125 1.59 -28.13 -22.25
CA HIS A 125 0.96 -28.19 -20.94
C HIS A 125 1.99 -28.13 -19.80
N LEU A 126 3.08 -28.90 -19.90
CA LEU A 126 4.20 -28.85 -18.95
C LEU A 126 4.83 -27.46 -18.88
N TYR A 127 5.03 -26.82 -20.03
CA TYR A 127 5.56 -25.46 -20.13
C TYR A 127 4.66 -24.44 -19.43
N LEU A 128 3.35 -24.47 -19.68
CA LEU A 128 2.39 -23.52 -19.07
C LEU A 128 2.32 -23.68 -17.54
N VAL A 129 2.29 -24.91 -17.04
CA VAL A 129 2.30 -25.16 -15.58
C VAL A 129 3.61 -24.67 -14.96
N SER A 130 4.75 -24.96 -15.58
CA SER A 130 6.07 -24.52 -15.10
C SER A 130 6.19 -23.00 -15.09
N LEU A 131 5.74 -22.34 -16.17
CA LEU A 131 5.70 -20.88 -16.28
C LEU A 131 4.80 -20.26 -15.20
N GLY A 132 3.64 -20.88 -14.94
CA GLY A 132 2.74 -20.46 -13.86
C GLY A 132 3.37 -20.52 -12.47
N ILE A 133 4.16 -21.56 -12.19
CA ILE A 133 4.91 -21.69 -10.94
C ILE A 133 5.96 -20.59 -10.83
N CYS A 134 6.76 -20.37 -11.88
CA CYS A 134 7.78 -19.32 -11.90
C CYS A 134 7.16 -17.94 -11.67
N PHE A 135 6.05 -17.63 -12.35
CA PHE A 135 5.35 -16.36 -12.20
C PHE A 135 4.79 -16.17 -10.77
N SER A 136 4.15 -17.20 -10.22
CA SER A 136 3.63 -17.16 -8.85
C SER A 136 4.74 -16.96 -7.81
N ALA A 137 5.90 -17.63 -7.99
CA ALA A 137 7.05 -17.49 -7.12
C ALA A 137 7.62 -16.07 -7.15
N VAL A 138 7.80 -15.48 -8.34
CA VAL A 138 8.28 -14.09 -8.50
C VAL A 138 7.34 -13.10 -7.82
N LEU A 139 6.03 -13.26 -8.01
CA LEU A 139 5.05 -12.38 -7.36
C LEU A 139 5.05 -12.53 -5.84
N LEU A 140 5.17 -13.75 -5.31
CA LEU A 140 5.23 -13.97 -3.85
C LEU A 140 6.48 -13.32 -3.22
N ILE A 141 7.63 -13.38 -3.90
CA ILE A 141 8.87 -12.74 -3.43
C ILE A 141 8.70 -11.22 -3.29
N ILE A 142 7.85 -10.60 -4.11
CA ILE A 142 7.60 -9.14 -4.08
C ILE A 142 6.49 -8.80 -3.08
N VAL A 143 5.35 -9.49 -3.17
CA VAL A 143 4.13 -9.11 -2.45
C VAL A 143 4.17 -9.51 -0.98
N VAL A 144 4.81 -10.63 -0.61
CA VAL A 144 4.88 -11.07 0.79
C VAL A 144 5.66 -10.10 1.67
N PRO A 145 6.90 -9.67 1.32
CA PRO A 145 7.61 -8.66 2.12
C PRO A 145 6.85 -7.34 2.22
N PHE A 146 6.19 -6.91 1.14
CA PHE A 146 5.38 -5.69 1.14
C PHE A 146 4.17 -5.81 2.07
N PHE A 147 3.47 -6.95 2.06
CA PHE A 147 2.40 -7.24 3.01
C PHE A 147 2.90 -7.25 4.46
N LEU A 148 4.03 -7.92 4.74
CA LEU A 148 4.61 -7.98 6.09
C LEU A 148 5.03 -6.60 6.59
N PHE A 149 5.59 -5.76 5.74
CA PHE A 149 5.88 -4.37 6.05
C PHE A 149 4.61 -3.60 6.44
N HIS A 150 3.54 -3.71 5.63
CA HIS A 150 2.27 -3.06 5.95
C HIS A 150 1.62 -3.61 7.21
N ALA A 151 1.74 -4.91 7.48
CA ALA A 151 1.28 -5.52 8.72
C ALA A 151 2.04 -4.98 9.94
N TYR A 152 3.35 -4.78 9.80
CA TYR A 152 4.20 -4.20 10.84
C TYR A 152 3.83 -2.74 11.14
N ILE A 153 3.68 -1.87 10.14
CA ILE A 153 3.31 -0.47 10.41
C ILE A 153 1.87 -0.35 10.91
N THR A 154 0.96 -1.20 10.43
CA THR A 154 -0.43 -1.23 10.89
C THR A 154 -0.52 -1.62 12.36
N SER A 155 0.28 -2.59 12.83
CA SER A 155 0.30 -2.99 14.25
C SER A 155 0.83 -1.90 15.17
N ARG A 156 1.61 -0.95 14.63
CA ARG A 156 2.10 0.24 15.32
C ARG A 156 1.21 1.47 15.14
N ASN A 157 0.10 1.34 14.40
CA ASN A 157 -0.76 2.45 13.97
C ASN A 157 0.03 3.56 13.26
N GLU A 158 1.03 3.20 12.45
CA GLU A 158 1.86 4.10 11.66
C GLU A 158 1.45 4.04 10.18
N THR A 159 1.55 5.19 9.48
CA THR A 159 1.56 5.22 8.01
C THR A 159 2.98 5.06 7.50
N THR A 160 3.13 4.74 6.21
CA THR A 160 4.44 4.69 5.54
C THR A 160 5.18 6.03 5.65
N ILE A 161 4.49 7.16 5.51
CA ILE A 161 5.08 8.50 5.69
C ILE A 161 5.62 8.67 7.12
N GLU A 162 4.83 8.36 8.14
CA GLU A 162 5.25 8.48 9.55
C GLU A 162 6.47 7.59 9.86
N PHE A 163 6.47 6.37 9.33
CA PHE A 163 7.59 5.42 9.45
C PHE A 163 8.89 5.99 8.84
N CYS A 164 8.79 6.68 7.70
CA CYS A 164 9.91 7.31 7.02
C CYS A 164 10.39 8.56 7.76
N GLU A 165 9.47 9.42 8.21
CA GLU A 165 9.78 10.65 8.94
C GLU A 165 10.51 10.36 10.25
N LYS A 166 10.08 9.34 11.01
CA LYS A 166 10.76 8.89 12.24
C LYS A 166 12.19 8.43 11.97
N ARG A 167 12.39 7.57 10.96
CA ARG A 167 13.74 7.04 10.62
C ARG A 167 14.67 8.08 10.02
N SER A 168 14.14 9.04 9.28
CA SER A 168 14.93 10.17 8.79
C SER A 168 15.53 10.99 9.94
N LYS A 169 14.83 11.10 11.07
CA LYS A 169 15.33 11.78 12.27
C LYS A 169 16.38 10.96 13.01
N GLU A 170 16.29 9.63 12.96
CA GLU A 170 17.22 8.70 13.61
C GLU A 170 18.54 8.47 12.85
N LYS A 171 18.75 9.09 11.67
CA LYS A 171 19.94 8.93 10.81
C LYS A 171 20.28 7.45 10.47
N VAL A 172 19.27 6.58 10.38
CA VAL A 172 19.48 5.17 10.02
C VAL A 172 19.89 5.05 8.54
N SER A 173 20.89 4.20 8.28
CA SER A 173 21.68 4.06 7.04
C SER A 173 20.89 4.11 5.71
N PHE A 174 21.53 4.72 4.69
CA PHE A 174 21.07 4.95 3.31
C PHE A 174 20.47 3.71 2.62
N TYR A 175 20.93 2.51 2.98
CA TYR A 175 20.42 1.23 2.44
C TYR A 175 18.96 0.95 2.80
N PHE A 176 18.51 1.36 4.00
CA PHE A 176 17.12 1.20 4.41
C PHE A 176 16.20 2.17 3.65
N ILE A 177 16.69 3.39 3.40
CA ILE A 177 16.00 4.41 2.60
C ILE A 177 15.89 3.98 1.14
N LEU A 178 16.86 3.24 0.59
CA LEU A 178 16.80 2.72 -0.79
C LEU A 178 15.69 1.66 -0.97
N ILE A 179 15.56 0.75 0.00
CA ILE A 179 14.50 -0.26 0.02
C ILE A 179 13.13 0.43 0.13
N ILE A 180 13.00 1.37 1.05
CA ILE A 180 11.78 2.17 1.23
C ILE A 180 11.45 2.98 -0.02
N ASN A 181 12.43 3.63 -0.68
CA ASN A 181 12.17 4.37 -1.92
C ASN A 181 11.76 3.46 -3.08
N LEU A 182 12.23 2.21 -3.13
CA LEU A 182 11.72 1.23 -4.08
C LEU A 182 10.24 0.88 -3.83
N TYR A 183 9.77 0.92 -2.58
CA TYR A 183 8.38 0.63 -2.20
C TYR A 183 7.48 1.88 -2.10
N CYS A 184 8.05 3.08 -1.89
CA CYS A 184 7.34 4.36 -1.75
C CYS A 184 7.26 5.17 -3.06
N ALA A 185 8.12 4.88 -4.04
CA ALA A 185 8.08 5.48 -5.38
C ALA A 185 7.31 4.61 -6.40
N LEU A 186 6.64 3.55 -5.93
CA LEU A 186 5.82 2.62 -6.68
C LEU A 186 4.36 2.61 -6.21
#